data_AF-A0A1Q6Q6K9-F1
#
_entry.id   AF-A0A1Q6Q6K9-F1
#
_cell.length_a   1.000
_cell.length_b   1.000
_cell.length_c   1.000
_cell.angle_alpha   90.00
_cell.angle_beta   90.00
_cell.angle_gamma   90.00
#
_symmetry.space_group_name_H-M   'P 1'
#
loop_
_entity.id
_entity.type
_entity.pdbx_description
1 polymer ?
#
loop_
_entity_poly.entity_id
_entity_poly.type
_entity_poly.pdbx_seq_one_letter_code
_entity_poly.pdbx_strand_id
1 'polypeptide(L)' 'MQELLLAVARGLVEDKDAVKVTVDEPREDGTIVYHLSVAEGDMGRVIGKQGRIA' A
#
# COMPACT_ATOMS: atom_id res chain seq x y z
N MET A 1 2.73 7.81 9.12
CA MET A 1 2.41 6.46 8.59
C MET A 1 2.54 6.39 7.06
N GLN A 2 1.99 7.37 6.32
CA GLN A 2 2.05 7.38 4.85
C GLN A 2 3.47 7.22 4.27
N GLU A 3 4.46 7.96 4.78
CA GLU A 3 5.85 7.86 4.31
C GLU A 3 6.47 6.47 4.55
N LEU A 4 6.11 5.82 5.66
CA LEU A 4 6.56 4.46 5.96
C LEU A 4 5.98 3.47 4.95
N LEU A 5 4.68 3.56 4.66
CA LEU A 5 4.02 2.71 3.65
C LEU A 5 4.66 2.91 2.27
N LEU A 6 4.92 4.16 1.88
CA LEU A 6 5.62 4.49 0.64
C LEU A 6 7.02 3.88 0.59
N ALA A 7 7.81 4.04 1.66
CA ALA A 7 9.17 3.53 1.72
C ALA A 7 9.21 2.00 1.64
N VAL A 8 8.33 1.31 2.37
CA VAL A 8 8.24 -0.15 2.37
C VAL A 8 7.79 -0.66 1.01
N ALA A 9 6.68 -0.15 0.47
CA ALA A 9 6.15 -0.60 -0.82
C ALA A 9 7.13 -0.35 -1.96
N ARG A 10 7.80 0.82 -2.02
CA ARG A 10 8.85 1.11 -3.02
C ARG A 10 10.05 0.17 -2.96
N GLY A 11 10.31 -0.45 -1.81
CA GLY A 11 11.35 -1.46 -1.67
C GLY A 11 10.95 -2.85 -2.18
N LEU A 12 9.65 -3.11 -2.37
CA LEU A 12 9.10 -4.42 -2.76
C LEU A 12 8.77 -4.53 -4.24
N VAL A 13 8.52 -3.40 -4.90
CA VAL A 13 8.03 -3.32 -6.27
C VAL A 13 9.14 -2.97 -7.27
N GLU A 14 8.93 -3.29 -8.55
CA GLU A 14 9.81 -2.87 -9.63
C GLU A 14 9.49 -1.44 -10.10
N ASP A 15 8.19 -1.12 -10.26
CA ASP A 15 7.77 0.25 -10.63
C ASP A 15 7.54 1.11 -9.37
N LYS A 16 8.59 1.84 -8.99
CA LYS A 16 8.60 2.71 -7.80
C LYS A 16 7.70 3.95 -7.94
N ASP A 17 7.47 4.40 -9.17
CA ASP A 17 6.71 5.61 -9.47
C ASP A 17 5.21 5.31 -9.49
N ALA A 18 4.83 4.06 -9.73
CA ALA A 18 3.46 3.57 -9.60
C ALA A 18 2.99 3.47 -8.14
N VAL A 19 3.88 3.53 -7.14
CA VAL A 19 3.50 3.44 -5.72
C VAL A 19 2.83 4.73 -5.25
N LYS A 20 1.57 4.62 -4.84
CA LYS A 20 0.79 5.74 -4.31
C LYS A 20 0.10 5.35 -3.01
N VAL A 21 0.05 6.28 -2.06
CA VAL A 21 -0.70 6.11 -0.82
C VAL A 21 -1.64 7.30 -0.68
N THR A 22 -2.93 7.01 -0.51
CA THR A 22 -3.94 7.99 -0.11
C THR A 22 -4.48 7.64 1.27
N VAL A 23 -5.07 8.64 1.93
CA VAL A 23 -5.62 8.50 3.28
C VAL A 23 -7.00 9.13 3.30
N ASP A 24 -7.96 8.42 3.87
CA ASP A 24 -9.30 8.94 4.11
C ASP A 24 -9.31 9.76 5.42
N GLU A 25 -10.33 10.61 5.58
CA GLU A 25 -10.57 11.26 6.87
C GLU A 25 -10.82 10.22 7.97
N PRO A 26 -10.42 10.49 9.23
CA PRO A 26 -10.71 9.59 10.34
C PRO A 26 -12.21 9.33 10.47
N ARG A 27 -12.58 8.06 10.61
CA ARG A 27 -13.95 7.65 10.90
C ARG A 27 -14.35 8.07 12.32
N GLU A 28 -15.65 8.01 12.61
CA GLU A 28 -16.20 8.39 13.93
C GLU A 28 -15.62 7.58 15.09
N ASP A 29 -15.19 6.34 14.84
CA ASP A 29 -14.52 5.46 15.80
C ASP A 29 -13.01 5.72 15.94
N GLY A 30 -12.49 6.73 15.24
CA GLY A 30 -11.07 7.08 15.18
C GLY A 30 -10.24 6.24 14.21
N THR A 31 -10.86 5.33 13.45
CA THR A 31 -10.16 4.51 12.46
C THR A 31 -9.69 5.36 11.28
N ILE A 32 -8.42 5.21 10.89
CA ILE A 32 -7.84 5.86 9.72
C ILE A 32 -7.56 4.78 8.66
N VAL A 33 -8.11 4.96 7.45
CA VAL A 33 -7.93 4.03 6.33
C VAL A 33 -6.87 4.59 5.38
N TYR A 34 -5.87 3.77 5.08
CA TYR A 34 -4.84 4.06 4.09
C TYR A 34 -5.03 3.15 2.88
N HIS A 35 -5.01 3.72 1.68
CA HIS A 35 -5.10 2.98 0.44
C HIS A 35 -3.73 2.98 -0.23
N LEU A 36 -3.13 1.80 -0.38
CA LEU A 36 -1.90 1.60 -1.12
C LEU A 36 -2.24 1.09 -2.53
N SER A 37 -1.73 1.78 -3.56
CA SER A 37 -1.81 1.36 -4.95
C SER A 37 -0.42 1.15 -5.52
N VAL A 38 -0.26 0.11 -6.33
CA VAL A 38 0.97 -0.25 -7.04
C VAL A 38 0.64 -0.68 -8.47
N ALA A 39 1.65 -0.83 -9.32
CA ALA A 39 1.47 -1.37 -10.66
C ALA A 39 0.90 -2.80 -10.61
N GLU A 40 0.09 -3.18 -11.59
CA GLU A 40 -0.55 -4.50 -11.65
C GLU A 40 0.48 -5.64 -11.59
N GLY A 41 1.61 -5.49 -12.29
CA GLY A 41 2.71 -6.47 -12.29
C GLY A 41 3.41 -6.63 -10.93
N ASP A 42 3.23 -5.67 -10.02
CA ASP A 42 3.86 -5.66 -8.70
C ASP A 42 2.93 -6.16 -7.59
N MET A 43 1.63 -6.34 -7.87
CA MET A 43 0.64 -6.83 -6.90
C MET A 43 1.06 -8.13 -6.24
N GLY A 44 1.61 -9.09 -7.00
CA GLY A 44 2.06 -10.38 -6.47
C GLY A 44 3.23 -10.25 -5.48
N ARG A 45 4.09 -9.24 -5.64
CA ARG A 45 5.22 -8.97 -4.75
C ARG A 45 4.76 -8.38 -3.43
N VAL A 46 3.75 -7.51 -3.47
CA VAL A 46 3.19 -6.86 -2.27
C VAL A 46 2.33 -7.84 -1.45
N ILE A 47 1.52 -8.66 -2.12
CA ILE A 47 0.62 -9.63 -1.45
C ILE A 47 1.40 -10.83 -0.90
N GLY A 48 2.47 -11.25 -1.59
CA GLY A 48 3.29 -12.40 -1.21
C GLY A 48 2.62 -13.77 -1.47
N LYS A 49 3.41 -14.85 -1.37
CA LYS A 49 3.02 -16.22 -1.77
C LYS A 49 1.80 -16.82 -1.03
N GLN A 50 1.43 -16.30 0.14
CA GLN A 50 0.30 -16.81 0.92
C GLN A 50 -0.96 -15.95 0.82
N GLY A 51 -0.98 -14.94 -0.07
CA GLY A 51 -2.24 -14.32 -0.48
C GLY A 51 -3.13 -13.86 0.66
N ARG A 52 -2.59 -13.24 1.73
CA ARG A 52 -3.45 -12.63 2.74
C ARG A 52 -3.98 -11.31 2.18
N ILE A 53 -5.05 -11.41 1.41
CA ILE A 53 -5.88 -10.26 1.05
C ILE A 53 -6.68 -9.95 2.32
N ALA A 54 -6.38 -8.83 2.96
CA ALA A 54 -7.10 -8.30 4.11
C ALA A 54 -7.91 -7.08 3.69
#